data_AF-A0A951ADB2-F1
#
_entry.id   AF-A0A951ADB2-F1
#
_cell.length_a   1.000
_cell.length_b   1.000
_cell.length_c   1.000
_cell.angle_alpha   90.00
_cell.angle_beta   90.00
_cell.angle_gamma   90.00
#
_symmetry.space_group_name_H-M   'P 1'
#
loop_
_entity.id
_entity.type
_entity.pdbx_description
1 polymer ?
#
loop_
_entity_poly.entity_id
_entity_poly.type
_entity_poly.pdbx_seq_one_letter_code
_entity_poly.pdbx_strand_id
1 'polypeptide(L)'
;MKCLSRGGAILAFLFLGTATSVVADLFPLRGPTVPGSKAQLRHGVACAPEQAPVAVKRAIWAANQLRSKPYRYGGGHASFSDNGYDCSGTVSYALAGAGLLRSPMSSNELTRFGSNGCGKWITVYARNGHAYAVIAGLRLDTTAWNSWSNREAPRWQSTFRPPRGFEPRHPVGL
;
A
#
# COMPACT_ATOMS: atom_id res chain seq x y z
N MET A 1 16.40 64.56 -24.13
CA MET A 1 16.87 63.45 -23.27
C MET A 1 15.69 62.96 -22.45
N LYS A 2 15.39 61.66 -22.49
CA LYS A 2 14.23 61.02 -21.86
C LYS A 2 14.47 60.89 -20.35
N CYS A 3 13.44 61.14 -19.53
CA CYS A 3 13.37 60.55 -18.19
C CYS A 3 11.91 60.12 -17.94
N LEU A 4 11.63 58.82 -18.14
CA LEU A 4 10.36 58.18 -17.82
C LEU A 4 10.47 57.61 -16.41
N SER A 5 9.56 58.03 -15.53
CA SER A 5 9.41 57.50 -14.17
C SER A 5 8.78 56.10 -14.19
N ARG A 6 9.35 55.20 -13.40
CA ARG A 6 8.96 53.78 -13.24
C ARG A 6 7.78 53.66 -12.26
N GLY A 7 6.61 53.27 -12.76
CA GLY A 7 5.55 52.67 -11.94
C GLY A 7 5.78 51.17 -11.81
N GLY A 8 6.16 50.69 -10.63
CA GLY A 8 6.29 49.27 -10.32
C GLY A 8 4.96 48.70 -9.84
N ALA A 9 4.31 47.88 -10.65
CA ALA A 9 3.22 47.02 -10.21
C ALA A 9 3.80 45.71 -9.66
N ILE A 10 3.61 45.45 -8.37
CA ILE A 10 3.94 44.17 -7.74
C ILE A 10 2.82 43.19 -8.12
N LEU A 11 3.11 42.29 -9.06
CA LEU A 11 2.24 41.14 -9.34
C LEU A 11 2.46 40.10 -8.22
N ALA A 12 1.49 39.97 -7.32
CA ALA A 12 1.41 38.85 -6.40
C ALA A 12 0.92 37.61 -7.17
N PHE A 13 1.83 36.69 -7.48
CA PHE A 13 1.47 35.37 -7.99
C PHE A 13 0.91 34.51 -6.85
N LEU A 14 -0.42 34.44 -6.76
CA LEU A 14 -1.12 33.42 -5.99
C LEU A 14 -0.91 32.05 -6.66
N PHE A 15 0.02 31.25 -6.15
CA PHE A 15 0.11 29.84 -6.48
C PHE A 15 -1.04 29.09 -5.78
N LEU A 16 -2.16 28.89 -6.48
CA LEU A 16 -3.13 27.85 -6.11
C LEU A 16 -2.52 26.49 -6.44
N GLY A 17 -1.92 25.84 -5.44
CA GLY A 17 -1.35 24.50 -5.58
C GLY A 17 -2.43 23.43 -5.76
N THR A 18 -2.51 22.82 -6.94
CA THR A 18 -3.30 21.62 -7.23
C THR A 18 -2.55 20.37 -6.77
N ALA A 19 -2.57 20.06 -5.47
CA ALA A 19 -1.88 18.88 -4.93
C ALA A 19 -2.72 17.58 -4.95
N THR A 20 -3.92 17.58 -5.55
CA THR A 20 -4.89 16.48 -5.42
C THR A 20 -4.89 15.45 -6.56
N SER A 21 -4.20 15.68 -7.68
CA SER A 21 -4.25 14.79 -8.85
C SER A 21 -3.30 13.59 -8.78
N VAL A 22 -2.08 13.75 -8.28
CA VAL A 22 -1.01 12.74 -8.40
C VAL A 22 -1.25 11.46 -7.58
N VAL A 23 -1.88 11.55 -6.42
CA VAL A 23 -2.17 10.37 -5.54
C VAL A 23 -3.36 9.57 -6.07
N ALA A 24 -4.34 10.24 -6.69
CA ALA A 24 -5.47 9.58 -7.33
C ALA A 24 -5.04 8.78 -8.58
N ASP A 25 -4.02 9.28 -9.30
CA ASP A 25 -3.49 8.61 -10.49
C ASP A 25 -2.66 7.35 -10.17
N LEU A 26 -2.07 7.27 -8.97
CA LEU A 26 -1.23 6.12 -8.61
C LEU A 26 -2.05 4.86 -8.30
N PHE A 27 -3.19 5.01 -7.62
CA PHE A 27 -3.95 3.88 -7.08
C PHE A 27 -5.28 3.69 -7.80
N PRO A 28 -5.59 2.45 -8.24
CA PRO A 28 -6.81 2.19 -9.00
C PRO A 28 -8.07 2.35 -8.13
N LEU A 29 -9.07 3.04 -8.69
CA LEU A 29 -10.38 3.23 -8.04
C LEU A 29 -11.32 2.01 -8.17
N ARG A 30 -11.01 1.10 -9.10
CA ARG A 30 -11.79 -0.09 -9.43
C ARG A 30 -10.85 -1.24 -9.76
N GLY A 31 -11.36 -2.45 -9.67
CA GLY A 31 -10.62 -3.66 -10.03
C GLY A 31 -11.50 -4.90 -9.91
N PRO A 32 -10.91 -6.09 -10.07
CA PRO A 32 -11.67 -7.33 -10.04
C PRO A 32 -12.30 -7.56 -8.67
N THR A 33 -13.53 -8.09 -8.67
CA THR A 33 -14.28 -8.45 -7.47
C THR A 33 -14.70 -9.92 -7.48
N VAL A 34 -15.18 -10.38 -6.33
CA VAL A 34 -15.77 -11.71 -6.16
C VAL A 34 -16.89 -11.68 -5.12
N PRO A 35 -17.96 -12.49 -5.26
CA PRO A 35 -19.02 -12.55 -4.27
C PRO A 35 -18.53 -12.94 -2.87
N GLY A 36 -19.24 -12.46 -1.85
CA GLY A 36 -19.01 -12.80 -0.43
C GLY A 36 -18.01 -11.87 0.27
N SER A 37 -17.41 -12.40 1.34
CA SER A 37 -16.59 -11.64 2.31
C SER A 37 -15.10 -12.03 2.33
N LYS A 38 -14.65 -12.89 1.41
CA LYS A 38 -13.24 -13.31 1.31
C LYS A 38 -12.69 -13.05 -0.09
N ALA A 39 -11.45 -12.59 -0.15
CA ALA A 39 -10.77 -12.38 -1.42
C ALA A 39 -10.39 -13.72 -2.05
N GLN A 40 -10.28 -13.75 -3.37
CA GLN A 40 -9.87 -14.95 -4.10
C GLN A 40 -8.70 -14.64 -5.03
N LEU A 41 -7.70 -15.52 -5.03
CA LEU A 41 -6.52 -15.39 -5.87
C LEU A 41 -6.75 -16.13 -7.20
N ARG A 42 -6.68 -15.40 -8.32
CA ARG A 42 -6.84 -15.93 -9.68
C ARG A 42 -5.66 -15.50 -10.53
N HIS A 43 -4.85 -16.45 -10.99
CA HIS A 43 -3.66 -16.17 -11.82
C HIS A 43 -2.75 -15.06 -11.25
N GLY A 44 -2.52 -15.10 -9.93
CA GLY A 44 -1.70 -14.11 -9.22
C GLY A 44 -2.37 -12.76 -8.95
N VAL A 45 -3.63 -12.55 -9.39
CA VAL A 45 -4.42 -11.35 -9.09
C VAL A 45 -5.41 -11.65 -7.98
N ALA A 46 -5.46 -10.80 -6.95
CA ALA A 46 -6.49 -10.89 -5.93
C ALA A 46 -7.77 -10.16 -6.38
N CYS A 47 -8.89 -10.89 -6.39
CA CYS A 47 -10.23 -10.37 -6.59
C CYS A 47 -10.80 -9.94 -5.23
N ALA A 48 -11.22 -8.68 -5.09
CA ALA A 48 -11.70 -8.15 -3.83
C ALA A 48 -13.14 -8.61 -3.52
N PRO A 49 -13.49 -8.93 -2.25
CA PRO A 49 -14.85 -9.33 -1.91
C PRO A 49 -15.84 -8.18 -2.12
N GLU A 50 -17.00 -8.47 -2.69
CA GLU A 50 -18.05 -7.48 -2.92
C GLU A 50 -18.60 -6.88 -1.61
N GLN A 51 -18.62 -7.66 -0.53
CA GLN A 51 -19.07 -7.20 0.80
C GLN A 51 -18.00 -6.43 1.57
N ALA A 52 -16.77 -6.32 1.04
CA ALA A 52 -15.70 -5.61 1.73
C ALA A 52 -15.89 -4.07 1.66
N PRO A 53 -15.51 -3.34 2.72
CA PRO A 53 -15.41 -1.89 2.68
C PRO A 53 -14.56 -1.41 1.50
N VAL A 54 -14.87 -0.23 0.97
CA VAL A 54 -14.16 0.32 -0.21
C VAL A 54 -12.65 0.43 0.02
N ALA A 55 -12.22 0.78 1.24
CA ALA A 55 -10.80 0.86 1.60
C ALA A 55 -10.09 -0.50 1.42
N VAL A 56 -10.74 -1.60 1.81
CA VAL A 56 -10.20 -2.96 1.68
C VAL A 56 -10.08 -3.35 0.21
N LYS A 57 -11.10 -3.04 -0.60
CA LYS A 57 -11.07 -3.27 -2.05
C LYS A 57 -9.92 -2.51 -2.71
N ARG A 58 -9.76 -1.23 -2.35
CA ARG A 58 -8.66 -0.40 -2.86
C ARG A 58 -7.29 -0.91 -2.44
N ALA A 59 -7.14 -1.41 -1.20
CA ALA A 59 -5.90 -2.04 -0.76
C ALA A 59 -5.50 -3.22 -1.67
N ILE A 60 -6.49 -4.07 -1.98
CA ILE A 60 -6.30 -5.23 -2.85
C ILE A 60 -5.92 -4.79 -4.27
N TRP A 61 -6.66 -3.85 -4.85
CA TRP A 61 -6.41 -3.40 -6.22
C TRP A 61 -5.09 -2.67 -6.37
N ALA A 62 -4.68 -1.87 -5.38
CA ALA A 62 -3.35 -1.27 -5.35
C ALA A 62 -2.25 -2.33 -5.31
N ALA A 63 -2.32 -3.28 -4.37
CA ALA A 63 -1.31 -4.33 -4.26
C ALA A 63 -1.22 -5.24 -5.51
N ASN A 64 -2.31 -5.40 -6.28
CA ASN A 64 -2.25 -6.09 -7.58
C ASN A 64 -1.27 -5.43 -8.58
N GLN A 65 -1.05 -4.11 -8.51
CA GLN A 65 -0.07 -3.41 -9.37
C GLN A 65 1.37 -3.85 -9.09
N LEU A 66 1.66 -4.36 -7.89
CA LEU A 66 3.00 -4.77 -7.48
C LEU A 66 3.37 -6.18 -7.97
N ARG A 67 2.43 -6.95 -8.52
CA ARG A 67 2.63 -8.34 -8.93
C ARG A 67 3.75 -8.53 -9.94
N SER A 68 4.08 -7.54 -10.77
CA SER A 68 5.20 -7.58 -11.72
C SER A 68 6.48 -6.92 -11.21
N LYS A 69 6.43 -6.27 -10.03
CA LYS A 69 7.58 -5.58 -9.46
C LYS A 69 8.52 -6.57 -8.76
N PRO A 70 9.85 -6.32 -8.80
CA PRO A 70 10.84 -7.07 -8.04
C PRO A 70 10.86 -6.65 -6.57
N TYR A 71 11.45 -7.49 -5.73
CA TYR A 71 11.91 -7.04 -4.42
C TYR A 71 13.13 -6.15 -4.54
N ARG A 72 13.17 -5.08 -3.76
CA ARG A 72 14.36 -4.23 -3.61
C ARG A 72 14.40 -3.71 -2.18
N TYR A 73 15.49 -3.98 -1.46
CA TYR A 73 15.68 -3.46 -0.11
C TYR A 73 15.58 -1.93 -0.09
N GLY A 74 14.75 -1.37 0.80
CA GLY A 74 14.44 0.07 0.86
C GLY A 74 13.49 0.56 -0.25
N GLY A 75 13.00 -0.34 -1.12
CA GLY A 75 12.10 0.01 -2.21
C GLY A 75 10.73 0.46 -1.70
N GLY A 76 10.22 1.58 -2.24
CA GLY A 76 8.94 2.17 -1.85
C GLY A 76 9.00 3.05 -0.59
N HIS A 77 10.18 3.33 -0.04
CA HIS A 77 10.33 4.16 1.17
C HIS A 77 10.49 5.67 0.89
N ALA A 78 11.10 6.04 -0.25
CA ALA A 78 11.21 7.44 -0.64
C ALA A 78 9.88 8.02 -1.16
N SER A 79 9.09 7.18 -1.84
CA SER A 79 7.73 7.50 -2.28
C SER A 79 6.96 6.22 -2.58
N PHE A 80 5.64 6.30 -2.73
CA PHE A 80 4.85 5.16 -3.19
C PHE A 80 5.08 4.81 -4.66
N SER A 81 5.73 5.65 -5.46
CA SER A 81 6.07 5.35 -6.86
C SER A 81 7.51 4.85 -6.95
N ASP A 82 7.66 3.55 -7.17
CA ASP A 82 8.97 2.92 -7.25
C ASP A 82 9.04 1.76 -8.26
N ASN A 83 10.27 1.40 -8.63
CA ASN A 83 10.61 0.31 -9.54
C ASN A 83 10.75 -1.04 -8.84
N GLY A 84 10.82 -1.07 -7.51
CA GLY A 84 10.85 -2.28 -6.69
C GLY A 84 10.44 -1.97 -5.26
N TYR A 85 9.98 -2.98 -4.51
CA TYR A 85 9.42 -2.79 -3.18
C TYR A 85 9.95 -3.83 -2.22
N ASP A 86 10.35 -3.41 -1.01
CA ASP A 86 10.63 -4.36 0.06
C ASP A 86 9.35 -4.81 0.77
N CYS A 87 9.49 -5.55 1.87
CA CYS A 87 8.39 -6.07 2.66
C CYS A 87 7.47 -4.97 3.19
N SER A 88 8.04 -3.95 3.83
CA SER A 88 7.29 -2.84 4.43
C SER A 88 6.80 -1.83 3.40
N GLY A 89 7.56 -1.59 2.32
CA GLY A 89 7.14 -0.79 1.18
C GLY A 89 5.94 -1.42 0.47
N THR A 90 5.91 -2.76 0.35
CA THR A 90 4.77 -3.49 -0.22
C THR A 90 3.50 -3.33 0.61
N VAL A 91 3.60 -3.52 1.94
CA VAL A 91 2.46 -3.33 2.85
C VAL A 91 2.01 -1.87 2.84
N SER A 92 2.96 -0.93 2.88
CA SER A 92 2.68 0.51 2.85
C SER A 92 1.95 0.93 1.58
N TYR A 93 2.34 0.41 0.41
CA TYR A 93 1.68 0.68 -0.86
C TYR A 93 0.21 0.24 -0.86
N ALA A 94 -0.07 -0.95 -0.32
CA ALA A 94 -1.44 -1.44 -0.20
C ALA A 94 -2.28 -0.54 0.73
N LEU A 95 -1.73 -0.17 1.89
CA LEU A 95 -2.41 0.70 2.85
C LEU A 95 -2.61 2.13 2.30
N ALA A 96 -1.65 2.65 1.53
CA ALA A 96 -1.79 3.93 0.85
C ALA A 96 -2.90 3.91 -0.20
N GLY A 97 -2.99 2.84 -1.00
CA GLY A 97 -4.10 2.65 -1.93
C GLY A 97 -5.47 2.62 -1.24
N ALA A 98 -5.51 2.10 -0.03
CA ALA A 98 -6.69 2.11 0.84
C ALA A 98 -7.02 3.48 1.46
N GLY A 99 -6.14 4.48 1.32
CA GLY A 99 -6.25 5.78 2.00
C GLY A 99 -5.91 5.72 3.49
N LEU A 100 -5.24 4.65 3.95
CA LEU A 100 -4.92 4.41 5.37
C LEU A 100 -3.53 4.92 5.75
N LEU A 101 -2.67 5.22 4.79
CA LEU A 101 -1.36 5.84 4.99
C LEU A 101 -1.14 7.01 4.04
N ARG A 102 -0.50 8.06 4.56
CA ARG A 102 -0.09 9.25 3.78
C ARG A 102 1.37 9.21 3.36
N SER A 103 2.19 8.41 4.02
CA SER A 103 3.61 8.19 3.73
C SER A 103 3.98 6.72 3.96
N PRO A 104 5.00 6.19 3.27
CA PRO A 104 5.51 4.84 3.55
C PRO A 104 6.00 4.70 4.99
N MET A 105 5.85 3.51 5.56
CA MET A 105 6.34 3.16 6.90
C MET A 105 7.29 1.97 6.80
N SER A 106 8.39 2.02 7.55
CA SER A 106 9.30 0.88 7.79
C SER A 106 8.59 -0.26 8.53
N SER A 107 9.16 -1.45 8.50
CA SER A 107 8.62 -2.60 9.22
C SER A 107 8.56 -2.37 10.73
N ASN A 108 9.50 -1.60 11.28
CA ASN A 108 9.53 -1.22 12.68
C ASN A 108 8.45 -0.17 13.01
N GLU A 109 8.20 0.80 12.14
CA GLU A 109 7.10 1.75 12.35
C GLU A 109 5.74 1.05 12.25
N LEU A 110 5.61 0.06 11.35
CA LEU A 110 4.38 -0.72 11.19
C LEU A 110 3.99 -1.51 12.43
N THR A 111 4.89 -1.79 13.38
CA THR A 111 4.52 -2.39 14.69
C THR A 111 3.62 -1.48 15.52
N ARG A 112 3.60 -0.18 15.20
CA ARG A 112 2.79 0.85 15.87
C ARG A 112 1.61 1.33 15.01
N PHE A 113 1.42 0.76 13.82
CA PHE A 113 0.32 1.13 12.93
C PHE A 113 -1.05 0.80 13.54
N GLY A 114 -2.02 1.71 13.46
CA GLY A 114 -3.40 1.48 13.90
C GLY A 114 -3.51 0.93 15.32
N SER A 115 -4.40 -0.04 15.54
CA SER A 115 -4.62 -0.71 16.82
C SER A 115 -3.92 -2.07 16.90
N ASN A 116 -3.60 -2.51 18.13
CA ASN A 116 -3.00 -3.82 18.39
C ASN A 116 -4.01 -4.96 18.14
N GLY A 117 -3.53 -6.11 17.66
CA GLY A 117 -4.32 -7.31 17.41
C GLY A 117 -4.74 -7.49 15.95
N CYS A 118 -5.36 -8.62 15.66
CA CYS A 118 -5.90 -8.93 14.33
C CYS A 118 -7.14 -8.09 14.04
N GLY A 119 -7.21 -7.53 12.83
CA GLY A 119 -8.38 -6.81 12.32
C GLY A 119 -9.36 -7.73 11.59
N LYS A 120 -10.56 -7.22 11.31
CA LYS A 120 -11.61 -7.99 10.62
C LYS A 120 -11.28 -8.16 9.13
N TRP A 121 -10.86 -7.09 8.47
CA TRP A 121 -10.53 -7.12 7.04
C TRP A 121 -9.03 -7.08 6.75
N ILE A 122 -8.27 -6.31 7.52
CA ILE A 122 -6.84 -6.11 7.31
C ILE A 122 -6.12 -6.40 8.61
N THR A 123 -5.14 -7.29 8.56
CA THR A 123 -4.15 -7.46 9.62
C THR A 123 -2.75 -7.30 9.03
N VAL A 124 -2.01 -6.31 9.51
CA VAL A 124 -0.58 -6.14 9.25
C VAL A 124 0.18 -6.91 10.31
N TYR A 125 1.04 -7.83 9.91
CA TYR A 125 1.96 -8.51 10.79
C TYR A 125 3.34 -7.88 10.61
N ALA A 126 3.80 -7.17 11.64
CA ALA A 126 5.04 -6.41 11.58
C ALA A 126 6.01 -6.82 12.69
N ARG A 127 7.31 -6.69 12.40
CA ARG A 127 8.40 -6.79 13.38
C ARG A 127 9.62 -6.04 12.85
N ASN A 128 10.65 -5.91 13.67
CA ASN A 128 11.93 -5.42 13.17
C ASN A 128 12.47 -6.34 12.05
N GLY A 129 12.67 -5.78 10.86
CA GLY A 129 13.20 -6.47 9.69
C GLY A 129 12.21 -7.24 8.79
N HIS A 130 10.91 -7.34 9.13
CA HIS A 130 9.92 -7.90 8.17
C HIS A 130 8.50 -7.39 8.43
N ALA A 131 7.73 -7.24 7.35
CA ALA A 131 6.30 -7.00 7.42
C ALA A 131 5.55 -7.77 6.31
N TYR A 132 4.34 -8.21 6.61
CA TYR A 132 3.38 -8.71 5.61
C TYR A 132 1.97 -8.34 6.05
N ALA A 133 0.98 -8.51 5.17
CA ALA A 133 -0.42 -8.26 5.51
C ALA A 133 -1.30 -9.45 5.13
N VAL A 134 -2.37 -9.66 5.87
CA VAL A 134 -3.52 -10.46 5.46
C VAL A 134 -4.68 -9.52 5.19
N ILE A 135 -5.16 -9.50 3.96
CA ILE A 135 -6.23 -8.60 3.50
C ILE A 135 -7.36 -9.45 2.94
N ALA A 136 -8.52 -9.40 3.60
CA ALA A 136 -9.70 -10.21 3.31
C ALA A 136 -9.38 -11.72 3.17
N GLY A 137 -8.45 -12.22 3.99
CA GLY A 137 -8.05 -13.63 4.02
C GLY A 137 -6.92 -14.02 3.06
N LEU A 138 -6.44 -13.13 2.20
CA LEU A 138 -5.25 -13.39 1.36
C LEU A 138 -4.01 -12.72 1.93
N ARG A 139 -2.88 -13.43 1.91
CA ARG A 139 -1.60 -12.91 2.38
C ARG A 139 -0.89 -12.14 1.26
N LEU A 140 -0.52 -10.90 1.53
CA LEU A 140 0.42 -10.10 0.73
C LEU A 140 1.77 -10.10 1.44
N ASP A 141 2.77 -10.71 0.83
CA ASP A 141 4.10 -10.92 1.44
C ASP A 141 5.15 -10.92 0.33
N THR A 142 6.39 -10.53 0.66
CA THR A 142 7.52 -10.56 -0.26
C THR A 142 8.33 -11.83 -0.16
N THR A 143 8.17 -12.60 0.92
CA THR A 143 8.90 -13.85 1.14
C THR A 143 8.11 -15.06 0.64
N ALA A 144 8.83 -15.99 0.02
CA ALA A 144 8.31 -17.30 -0.34
C ALA A 144 8.21 -18.15 0.93
N TRP A 145 7.04 -18.22 1.56
CA TRP A 145 6.84 -19.18 2.66
C TRP A 145 6.71 -20.61 2.12
N ASN A 146 6.30 -20.79 0.86
CA ASN A 146 6.19 -22.11 0.22
C ASN A 146 6.21 -22.12 -1.33
N SER A 147 6.76 -21.11 -2.00
CA SER A 147 6.86 -21.11 -3.48
C SER A 147 8.24 -21.57 -3.96
N TRP A 148 8.25 -22.48 -4.94
CA TRP A 148 9.42 -23.06 -5.60
C TRP A 148 10.40 -22.07 -6.24
N SER A 149 10.05 -20.79 -6.34
CA SER A 149 10.81 -19.81 -7.11
C SER A 149 11.93 -19.10 -6.34
N ASN A 150 12.10 -19.28 -5.02
CA ASN A 150 13.16 -18.67 -4.18
C ASN A 150 13.43 -17.16 -4.38
N ARG A 151 12.56 -16.43 -5.09
CA ARG A 151 12.72 -15.02 -5.43
C ARG A 151 11.78 -14.22 -4.56
N GLU A 152 12.35 -13.43 -3.67
CA GLU A 152 11.61 -12.44 -2.92
C GLU A 152 10.98 -11.45 -3.89
N ALA A 153 9.67 -11.25 -3.80
CA ALA A 153 8.92 -10.29 -4.61
C ALA A 153 7.51 -10.08 -4.02
N PRO A 154 6.92 -8.89 -4.18
CA PRO A 154 5.55 -8.62 -3.71
C PRO A 154 4.53 -9.56 -4.37
N ARG A 155 3.98 -10.53 -3.63
CA ARG A 155 3.03 -11.50 -4.18
C ARG A 155 1.86 -11.78 -3.24
N TRP A 156 0.70 -12.01 -3.84
CA TRP A 156 -0.42 -12.63 -3.16
C TRP A 156 -0.19 -14.12 -2.98
N GLN A 157 -0.51 -14.62 -1.80
CA GLN A 157 -0.34 -16.01 -1.41
C GLN A 157 -1.63 -16.46 -0.69
N SER A 158 -2.16 -17.62 -1.07
CA SER A 158 -3.27 -18.29 -0.35
C SER A 158 -2.78 -19.04 0.89
N THR A 159 -1.48 -19.13 1.07
CA THR A 159 -0.85 -20.03 2.02
C THR A 159 -0.70 -19.34 3.36
N PHE A 160 -1.16 -20.05 4.41
CA PHE A 160 -1.08 -19.56 5.77
C PHE A 160 0.38 -19.47 6.22
N ARG A 161 0.69 -18.39 6.93
CA ARG A 161 1.97 -18.19 7.61
C ARG A 161 1.69 -18.03 9.11
N PRO A 162 2.27 -18.89 9.96
CA PRO A 162 2.21 -18.69 11.41
C PRO A 162 2.82 -17.32 11.79
N PRO A 163 2.12 -16.47 12.56
CA PRO A 163 2.58 -15.10 12.85
C PRO A 163 3.59 -15.04 14.00
N ARG A 164 4.35 -16.11 14.27
CA ARG A 164 5.28 -16.17 15.41
C ARG A 164 6.34 -15.07 15.32
N GLY A 165 6.43 -14.26 16.38
CA GLY A 165 7.35 -13.13 16.47
C GLY A 165 6.93 -11.90 15.66
N PHE A 166 5.68 -11.83 15.18
CA PHE A 166 5.09 -10.64 14.59
C PHE A 166 4.08 -10.01 15.55
N GLU A 167 4.05 -8.69 15.56
CA GLU A 167 3.05 -7.88 16.23
C GLU A 167 1.89 -7.63 15.25
N PRO A 168 0.72 -8.25 15.47
CA PRO A 168 -0.44 -8.00 14.62
C PRO A 168 -1.00 -6.61 14.89
N ARG A 169 -1.26 -5.87 13.81
CA ARG A 169 -1.80 -4.51 13.80
C ARG A 169 -2.93 -4.40 12.80
N HIS A 170 -3.90 -3.53 13.05
CA HIS A 170 -5.00 -3.31 12.11
C HIS A 170 -5.45 -1.85 12.04
N PRO A 171 -5.98 -1.41 10.89
CA PRO A 171 -6.60 -0.10 10.78
C PRO A 171 -7.88 -0.03 11.62
N VAL A 172 -8.05 1.05 12.38
CA VAL A 172 -9.23 1.26 13.24
C VAL A 172 -10.48 1.43 12.37
N GLY A 173 -11.56 0.74 12.72
CA GLY A 173 -12.84 0.81 12.00
C GLY A 173 -12.95 -0.15 10.79
N LEU A 174 -12.00 -1.07 10.61
CA LEU A 174 -11.97 -2.09 9.55
C LEU A 174 -11.61 -3.48 10.11
#